data_AF-A0A285KYC0-F1
#
_entry.id   AF-A0A285KYC0-F1
#
_cell.length_a   1.000
_cell.length_b   1.000
_cell.length_c   1.000
_cell.angle_alpha   90.00
_cell.angle_beta   90.00
_cell.angle_gamma   90.00
#
_symmetry.space_group_name_H-M   'P 1'
#
loop_
_entity.id
_entity.type
_entity.pdbx_description
1 polymer ?
#
loop_
_entity_poly.entity_id
_entity_poly.type
_entity_poly.pdbx_seq_one_letter_code
_entity_poly.pdbx_strand_id
1 'polypeptide(L)' 'MNVLIEMTALCLTRPAPGADAQALAAWYAAKARLHDHLAGLGGPDSARERELAAAAHRRAVVVAGDPA' A
#
# COMPACT_ATOMS: atom_id res chain seq x y z
N MET A 1 -15.55 0.18 -0.38
CA MET A 1 -14.38 -0.54 0.17
C MET A 1 -14.61 -0.69 1.67
N ASN A 2 -14.47 -1.89 2.25
CA ASN A 2 -14.56 -2.05 3.71
C ASN A 2 -13.14 -1.96 4.28
N VAL A 3 -12.84 -0.86 4.97
CA VAL A 3 -11.50 -0.53 5.47
C VAL A 3 -10.93 -1.63 6.36
N LEU A 4 -11.72 -2.20 7.26
CA LEU A 4 -11.24 -3.23 8.19
C LEU A 4 -10.88 -4.52 7.46
N ILE A 5 -11.64 -4.90 6.43
CA ILE A 5 -11.35 -6.06 5.59
C ILE A 5 -10.04 -5.85 4.82
N GLU A 6 -9.84 -4.67 4.22
CA GLU A 6 -8.61 -4.35 3.48
C GLU A 6 -7.38 -4.26 4.39
N MET A 7 -7.51 -3.66 5.57
CA MET A 7 -6.43 -3.63 6.57
C MET A 7 -6.06 -5.05 7.00
N THR A 8 -7.05 -5.90 7.23
CA THR A 8 -6.83 -7.31 7.58
C THR A 8 -6.12 -8.04 6.44
N ALA A 9 -6.59 -7.88 5.21
CA ALA A 9 -5.99 -8.48 4.03
C ALA A 9 -4.54 -8.04 3.86
N LEU A 10 -4.23 -6.75 4.01
CA LEU A 10 -2.86 -6.24 3.94
C LEU A 10 -1.94 -6.82 5.02
N CYS A 11 -2.46 -6.99 6.24
CA CYS A 11 -1.70 -7.61 7.33
C CYS A 11 -1.39 -9.09 7.04
N LEU A 12 -2.39 -9.85 6.57
CA LEU A 12 -2.26 -11.28 6.31
C LEU A 12 -1.45 -11.60 5.06
N THR A 13 -1.49 -10.73 4.04
CA THR A 13 -0.83 -10.94 2.75
C THR A 13 0.52 -10.24 2.64
N ARG A 14 1.05 -9.71 3.76
CA ARG A 14 2.36 -9.06 3.76
C ARG A 14 3.44 -10.04 3.29
N PRO A 15 4.14 -9.75 2.18
CA PRO A 15 5.16 -10.65 1.66
C PRO A 15 6.32 -10.82 2.64
N ALA A 16 6.83 -12.04 2.73
CA ALA A 16 8.02 -12.36 3.52
C ALA A 16 9.28 -11.71 2.91
N PRO A 17 10.35 -11.52 3.71
CA PRO A 17 11.65 -11.16 3.15
C PRO A 17 12.09 -12.16 2.07
N GLY A 18 12.51 -11.66 0.90
CA GLY A 18 12.88 -12.49 -0.24
C GLY A 18 11.71 -13.03 -1.08
N ALA A 19 10.46 -12.63 -0.76
CA ALA A 19 9.34 -12.86 -1.66
C ALA A 19 9.55 -12.15 -3.00
N ASP A 20 8.91 -12.70 -4.03
CA ASP A 20 8.92 -12.17 -5.39
C ASP A 20 8.65 -10.65 -5.44
N ALA A 21 9.43 -9.96 -6.26
CA ALA A 21 9.36 -8.52 -6.44
C ALA A 21 7.97 -8.09 -6.94
N GLN A 22 7.34 -8.88 -7.82
CA GLN A 22 6.00 -8.56 -8.32
C GLN A 22 4.94 -8.67 -7.21
N ALA A 23 5.02 -9.70 -6.36
CA ALA A 23 4.17 -9.84 -5.19
C ALA A 23 4.37 -8.68 -4.19
N LEU A 24 5.62 -8.27 -3.95
CA LEU A 24 5.93 -7.14 -3.08
C LEU A 24 5.43 -5.81 -3.65
N ALA A 25 5.59 -5.58 -4.95
CA ALA A 25 5.07 -4.41 -5.64
C ALA A 25 3.53 -4.36 -5.57
N ALA A 26 2.86 -5.48 -5.80
CA ALA A 26 1.40 -5.59 -5.70
C ALA A 26 0.89 -5.28 -4.29
N TRP A 27 1.59 -5.77 -3.26
CA TRP A 27 1.24 -5.46 -1.87
C TRP A 27 1.38 -3.96 -1.55
N TYR A 28 2.46 -3.32 -1.98
CA TYR A 28 2.62 -1.87 -1.81
C TYR A 28 1.57 -1.07 -2.60
N ALA A 29 1.19 -1.52 -3.79
CA ALA A 29 0.14 -0.89 -4.57
C ALA A 29 -1.23 -0.98 -3.87
N ALA A 30 -1.56 -2.14 -3.29
CA ALA A 30 -2.77 -2.31 -2.48
C ALA A 30 -2.75 -1.39 -1.24
N LYS A 31 -1.60 -1.31 -0.55
CA LYS A 31 -1.41 -0.39 0.58
C LYS A 31 -1.61 1.07 0.18
N ALA A 32 -1.11 1.48 -0.99
CA ALA A 32 -1.30 2.84 -1.49
C ALA A 32 -2.79 3.18 -1.70
N ARG A 33 -3.56 2.24 -2.29
CA ARG A 33 -5.00 2.42 -2.53
C ARG A 33 -5.80 2.54 -1.24
N LEU A 34 -5.43 1.79 -0.19
CA LEU A 34 -6.07 1.91 1.11
C LEU A 34 -5.88 3.31 1.71
N HIS A 35 -4.64 3.80 1.75
CA HIS A 35 -4.33 5.12 2.28
C HIS A 35 -4.97 6.24 1.45
N ASP A 36 -5.01 6.12 0.13
CA ASP A 36 -5.69 7.09 -0.74
C ASP A 36 -7.20 7.14 -0.47
N HIS A 37 -7.82 5.97 -0.25
CA HIS A 37 -9.21 5.90 0.16
C HIS A 37 -9.45 6.56 1.52
N LEU A 38 -8.62 6.26 2.53
CA LEU A 38 -8.71 6.89 3.85
C LEU A 38 -8.57 8.41 3.77
N ALA A 39 -7.64 8.91 2.96
CA ALA A 39 -7.50 10.32 2.68
C ALA A 39 -8.75 10.94 2.01
N GLY A 40 -9.43 10.18 1.15
CA GLY A 40 -10.67 10.58 0.48
C GLY A 40 -11.88 10.68 1.42
N LEU A 41 -11.87 9.98 2.57
CA LEU A 41 -12.91 10.09 3.59
C LEU A 41 -12.86 11.41 4.37
N GLY A 42 -11.75 12.15 4.28
CA GLY A 42 -11.56 13.41 5.02
C GLY A 42 -11.14 13.19 6.49
N GLY A 43 -10.98 14.29 7.22
CA GLY A 43 -10.54 14.29 8.61
C GLY A 43 -9.13 14.85 8.85
N PRO A 44 -8.71 14.93 10.12
CA PRO A 44 -7.45 15.56 10.51
C PRO A 44 -6.22 14.82 9.94
N ASP A 45 -6.34 13.51 9.72
CA ASP A 45 -5.24 12.67 9.24
C ASP A 45 -5.15 12.59 7.71
N SER A 46 -6.08 13.18 6.95
CA SER A 46 -6.13 12.99 5.48
C SER A 46 -4.86 13.42 4.75
N ALA A 47 -4.16 14.45 5.23
CA ALA A 47 -2.88 14.87 4.65
C ALA A 47 -1.81 13.79 4.81
N ARG A 48 -1.72 13.22 6.02
CA ARG A 48 -0.81 12.12 6.33
C ARG A 48 -1.15 10.87 5.52
N GLU A 49 -2.43 10.56 5.37
CA GLU A 49 -2.91 9.44 4.56
C GLU A 49 -2.48 9.60 3.08
N ARG A 50 -2.54 10.82 2.51
CA ARG A 50 -2.03 11.08 1.15
C ARG A 50 -0.53 10.87 1.03
N GLU A 51 0.24 11.31 2.02
CA GLU A 51 1.69 11.09 2.05
C GLU A 51 2.04 9.60 2.11
N LEU A 52 1.32 8.84 2.93
CA LEU A 52 1.47 7.39 3.05
C LEU A 52 1.10 6.67 1.74
N ALA A 53 0.02 7.10 1.09
CA ALA A 53 -0.38 6.59 -0.22
C ALA A 53 0.72 6.82 -1.27
N ALA A 54 1.25 8.05 -1.35
CA ALA A 54 2.31 8.40 -2.28
C ALA A 54 3.61 7.64 -2.00
N ALA A 55 3.98 7.47 -0.72
CA ALA A 55 5.17 6.71 -0.33
C ALA A 55 5.04 5.22 -0.70
N ALA A 56 3.88 4.61 -0.43
CA ALA A 56 3.61 3.23 -0.81
C ALA A 56 3.61 3.05 -2.34
N HIS A 57 3.03 3.98 -3.09
CA HIS A 57 3.03 3.94 -4.55
C HIS A 57 4.45 4.02 -5.13
N ARG A 58 5.29 4.96 -4.64
CA ARG A 58 6.70 5.04 -5.03
C ARG A 58 7.44 3.73 -4.77
N ARG A 59 7.17 3.10 -3.62
CA ARG A 59 7.80 1.81 -3.29
C ARG A 59 7.33 0.69 -4.22
N ALA A 60 6.05 0.65 -4.59
CA ALA A 60 5.54 -0.31 -5.57
C ALA A 60 6.26 -0.17 -6.92
N VAL A 61 6.45 1.06 -7.40
CA VAL A 61 7.16 1.33 -8.66
C VAL A 61 8.62 0.92 -8.59
N VAL A 62 9.33 1.28 -7.52
CA VAL A 62 10.75 0.91 -7.33
C VAL A 62 10.92 -0.60 -7.31
N VAL A 63 10.07 -1.31 -6.57
CA VAL A 63 10.17 -2.77 -6.47
C VAL A 63 9.78 -3.47 -7.77
N ALA A 64 8.82 -2.93 -8.53
CA ALA A 64 8.45 -3.50 -9.84
C ALA A 64 9.51 -3.25 -10.92
N GLY A 65 10.26 -2.15 -10.82
CA GLY A 65 11.32 -1.78 -11.76
C GLY A 65 12.69 -2.36 -11.44
N ASP A 66 12.84 -3.01 -10.29
CA ASP A 66 14.07 -3.67 -9.83
C ASP A 66 13.86 -5.20 -9.89
N PRO A 67 14.14 -5.85 -11.05
CA PRO A 67 14.14 -7.30 -11.13
C PRO A 67 15.42 -7.78 -10.43
N ALA A 68 15.33 -8.01 -9.12
CA ALA A 68 16.37 -8.71 -8.37
C ALA A 68 16.64 -10.11 -8.96
#